data_AF-A0A7W2GQF9-F1
#
_entry.id   AF-A0A7W2GQF9-F1
#
_cell.length_a   1.000
_cell.length_b   1.000
_cell.length_c   1.000
_cell.angle_alpha   90.00
_cell.angle_beta   90.00
_cell.angle_gamma   90.00
#
_symmetry.space_group_name_H-M   'P 1'
#
loop_
_entity.id
_entity.type
_entity.pdbx_description
1 polymer ?
#
loop_
_entity_poly.entity_id
_entity_poly.type
_entity_poly.pdbx_seq_one_letter_code
_entity_poly.pdbx_strand_id
1 'polypeptide(L)'
;MKVFIANFGRENYEWPVCQTRGTIATMNEVSAQAYWEAGDREGYILSRMKGKTAAGITPTKPVASRWFNLMSIIAQSSGEIWIHRERDQFWWTISRADPPIFEPKVEPVGDKRNVIVCHKPCYPWSDKNRKGNRLDWNGLHPKAREFLFTEGTLQQLGDDNAEYAIALIDGADLSPWHSLPAWTAKAERAREKRSVVTIFNAKQRAAARMAMTARDTVAGANGQQVLRTLKNKELKFASQQELERYLIDLLEAQEGLCAITGLTLQYDGEYEDAEMLCSLDRIDSDGHYEAGNLQVVCRFANRWKGSGSDEGFRRLIGVVRSIRSI
;
A
#
# COMPACT_ATOMS: atom_id res chain seq x y z
N MET A 1 -23.55 -9.31 -16.32
CA MET A 1 -23.20 -9.50 -14.90
C MET A 1 -23.42 -8.19 -14.18
N LYS A 2 -24.14 -8.16 -13.04
CA LYS A 2 -24.41 -6.90 -12.34
C LYS A 2 -23.16 -6.44 -11.56
N VAL A 3 -22.98 -5.12 -11.49
CA VAL A 3 -21.87 -4.48 -10.78
C VAL A 3 -22.45 -3.46 -9.81
N PHE A 4 -22.02 -3.54 -8.56
CA PHE A 4 -22.42 -2.62 -7.49
C PHE A 4 -21.21 -1.85 -6.98
N ILE A 5 -21.42 -0.57 -6.67
CA ILE A 5 -20.53 0.24 -5.84
C ILE A 5 -21.15 0.35 -4.45
N ALA A 6 -20.35 0.13 -3.40
CA ALA A 6 -20.86 0.07 -2.04
C ALA A 6 -19.91 0.71 -1.01
N ASN A 7 -20.53 1.25 0.04
CA ASN A 7 -19.93 1.73 1.27
C ASN A 7 -20.50 0.92 2.44
N PHE A 8 -19.66 0.60 3.41
CA PHE A 8 -20.00 -0.34 4.47
C PHE A 8 -20.18 0.38 5.80
N GLY A 9 -21.36 0.99 5.96
CA GLY A 9 -21.74 1.78 7.14
C GLY A 9 -21.33 3.24 7.07
N ARG A 10 -21.70 4.02 8.10
CA ARG A 10 -21.30 5.44 8.20
C ARG A 10 -19.78 5.52 8.28
N GLU A 11 -19.17 6.47 7.57
CA GLU A 11 -17.70 6.61 7.54
C GLU A 11 -16.96 5.32 7.16
N ASN A 12 -17.64 4.39 6.47
CA ASN A 12 -17.14 3.06 6.13
C ASN A 12 -16.62 2.23 7.33
N TYR A 13 -17.20 2.40 8.52
CA TYR A 13 -16.71 1.73 9.73
C TYR A 13 -16.66 0.21 9.65
N GLU A 14 -17.48 -0.42 8.80
CA GLU A 14 -17.54 -1.89 8.65
C GLU A 14 -16.53 -2.40 7.61
N TRP A 15 -15.91 -1.52 6.82
CA TRP A 15 -14.97 -1.91 5.77
C TRP A 15 -13.82 -2.82 6.28
N PRO A 16 -13.13 -2.52 7.40
CA PRO A 16 -12.04 -3.38 7.86
C PRO A 16 -12.47 -4.82 8.16
N VAL A 17 -13.70 -4.99 8.66
CA VAL A 17 -14.29 -6.31 8.94
C VAL A 17 -14.63 -7.02 7.62
N CYS A 18 -15.28 -6.30 6.68
CA CYS A 18 -15.59 -6.81 5.35
C CYS A 18 -14.36 -7.28 4.58
N GLN A 19 -13.29 -6.49 4.61
CA GLN A 19 -12.02 -6.81 3.97
C GLN A 19 -11.39 -8.07 4.58
N THR A 20 -11.33 -8.14 5.91
CA THR A 20 -10.69 -9.24 6.65
C THR A 20 -11.47 -10.55 6.52
N ARG A 21 -12.80 -10.50 6.65
CA ARG A 21 -13.67 -11.70 6.62
C ARG A 21 -14.02 -12.14 5.21
N GLY A 22 -13.78 -11.32 4.18
CA GLY A 22 -14.26 -11.58 2.84
C GLY A 22 -15.80 -11.52 2.79
N THR A 23 -16.36 -10.38 3.19
CA THR A 23 -17.81 -10.14 3.11
C THR A 23 -18.12 -8.79 2.47
N ILE A 24 -19.34 -8.63 1.99
CA ILE A 24 -19.98 -7.32 1.78
C ILE A 24 -21.01 -7.11 2.90
N ALA A 25 -21.34 -5.86 3.22
CA ALA A 25 -22.26 -5.60 4.33
C ALA A 25 -23.25 -4.45 4.12
N THR A 26 -24.40 -4.56 4.79
CA THR A 26 -25.31 -3.45 5.05
C THR A 26 -25.96 -3.69 6.42
N MET A 27 -26.74 -2.74 6.91
CA MET A 27 -27.27 -2.79 8.26
C MET A 27 -28.65 -2.18 8.36
N ASN A 28 -29.46 -2.75 9.24
CA ASN A 28 -30.72 -2.18 9.71
C ASN A 28 -30.56 -1.74 11.16
N GLU A 29 -31.34 -0.76 11.60
CA GLU A 29 -31.54 -0.58 13.04
C GLU A 29 -32.30 -1.79 13.61
N VAL A 30 -31.99 -2.18 14.85
CA VAL A 30 -32.61 -3.35 15.51
C VAL A 30 -34.13 -3.32 15.43
N SER A 31 -34.74 -2.16 15.64
CA SER A 31 -36.20 -1.97 15.58
C SER A 31 -36.81 -2.19 14.19
N ALA A 32 -36.02 -2.06 13.12
CA ALA A 32 -36.45 -2.23 11.74
C ALA A 32 -36.18 -3.65 11.20
N GLN A 33 -35.26 -4.40 11.84
CA GLN A 33 -34.83 -5.70 11.36
C GLN A 33 -35.99 -6.71 11.31
N ALA A 34 -36.83 -6.77 12.35
CA ALA A 34 -37.93 -7.72 12.43
C ALA A 34 -38.95 -7.56 11.28
N TYR A 35 -39.23 -6.32 10.86
CA TYR A 35 -40.10 -6.06 9.70
C TYR A 35 -39.46 -6.57 8.40
N TRP A 36 -38.15 -6.42 8.24
CA TRP A 36 -37.44 -6.92 7.06
C TRP A 36 -37.43 -8.45 7.02
N GLU A 37 -37.17 -9.11 8.15
CA GLU A 37 -37.19 -10.58 8.26
C GLU A 37 -38.56 -11.18 7.99
N ALA A 38 -39.63 -10.49 8.42
CA ALA A 38 -41.02 -10.89 8.14
C ALA A 38 -41.47 -10.59 6.69
N GLY A 39 -40.64 -9.90 5.89
CA GLY A 39 -41.05 -9.41 4.57
C GLY A 39 -42.10 -8.29 4.61
N ASP A 40 -42.37 -7.70 5.78
CA ASP A 40 -43.35 -6.63 5.97
C ASP A 40 -42.76 -5.28 5.53
N ARG A 41 -42.84 -5.03 4.22
CA ARG A 41 -42.30 -3.82 3.61
C ARG A 41 -43.03 -2.54 4.04
N GLU A 42 -44.35 -2.56 4.18
CA GLU A 42 -45.11 -1.38 4.58
C GLU A 42 -44.88 -1.06 6.06
N GLY A 43 -44.87 -2.06 6.95
CA GLY A 43 -44.49 -1.90 8.35
C GLY A 43 -43.06 -1.38 8.51
N TYR A 44 -42.11 -1.90 7.73
CA TYR A 44 -40.74 -1.37 7.68
C TYR A 44 -40.74 0.11 7.33
N ILE A 45 -41.39 0.51 6.22
CA ILE A 45 -41.44 1.90 5.78
C ILE A 45 -42.02 2.83 6.86
N LEU A 46 -43.17 2.45 7.42
CA LEU A 46 -43.84 3.24 8.47
C LEU A 46 -42.95 3.37 9.72
N SER A 47 -42.24 2.31 10.11
CA SER A 47 -41.31 2.35 11.25
C SER A 47 -40.16 3.33 11.01
N ARG A 48 -39.57 3.32 9.81
CA ARG A 48 -38.44 4.18 9.45
C ARG A 48 -38.82 5.65 9.33
N MET A 49 -40.04 5.94 8.88
CA MET A 49 -40.54 7.31 8.76
C MET A 49 -40.82 7.99 10.11
N LYS A 50 -40.93 7.25 11.22
CA LYS A 50 -41.05 7.82 12.57
C LYS A 50 -39.71 8.36 13.11
N GLY A 51 -38.59 7.88 12.58
CA GLY A 51 -37.24 8.26 12.99
C GLY A 51 -36.66 9.44 12.20
N LYS A 52 -35.37 9.72 12.41
CA LYS A 52 -34.58 10.71 11.66
C LYS A 52 -33.45 10.03 10.88
N THR A 53 -33.07 10.59 9.73
CA THR A 53 -31.86 10.20 8.99
C THR A 53 -30.60 10.65 9.76
N ALA A 54 -29.41 10.25 9.28
CA ALA A 54 -28.14 10.74 9.80
C ALA A 54 -28.01 12.28 9.72
N ALA A 55 -28.75 12.93 8.83
CA ALA A 55 -28.79 14.38 8.67
C ALA A 55 -29.90 15.06 9.50
N GLY A 56 -30.56 14.33 10.42
CA GLY A 56 -31.62 14.88 11.27
C GLY A 56 -32.97 15.09 10.56
N ILE A 57 -33.12 14.61 9.33
CA ILE A 57 -34.33 14.82 8.50
C ILE A 57 -35.27 13.62 8.64
N THR A 58 -36.58 13.84 8.65
CA THR A 58 -37.55 12.73 8.62
C THR A 58 -37.49 12.04 7.24
N PRO A 59 -37.24 10.71 7.17
CA PRO A 59 -37.17 10.00 5.90
C PRO A 59 -38.50 10.03 5.14
N THR A 60 -38.45 10.16 3.81
CA THR A 60 -39.63 10.02 2.94
C THR A 60 -39.90 8.53 2.66
N LYS A 61 -41.14 8.20 2.24
CA LYS A 61 -41.51 6.81 1.85
C LYS A 61 -40.54 6.20 0.82
N PRO A 62 -40.12 6.90 -0.25
CA PRO A 62 -39.11 6.39 -1.19
C PRO A 62 -37.75 6.08 -0.55
N VAL A 63 -37.28 6.91 0.39
CA VAL A 63 -36.00 6.70 1.10
C VAL A 63 -36.09 5.47 2.01
N ALA A 64 -37.14 5.37 2.82
CA ALA A 64 -37.35 4.21 3.69
C ALA A 64 -37.53 2.91 2.88
N SER A 65 -38.27 2.99 1.77
CA SER A 65 -38.42 1.91 0.80
C SER A 65 -37.09 1.49 0.19
N ARG A 66 -36.19 2.44 -0.10
CA ARG A 66 -34.85 2.13 -0.60
C ARG A 66 -34.09 1.31 0.43
N TRP A 67 -34.09 1.71 1.70
CA TRP A 67 -33.35 0.99 2.75
C TRP A 67 -33.77 -0.47 2.90
N PHE A 68 -35.07 -0.77 2.84
CA PHE A 68 -35.57 -2.14 2.80
C PHE A 68 -34.92 -2.94 1.66
N ASN A 69 -34.90 -2.36 0.45
CA ASN A 69 -34.33 -3.00 -0.73
C ASN A 69 -32.80 -3.18 -0.61
N LEU A 70 -32.07 -2.25 0.02
CA LEU A 70 -30.61 -2.37 0.18
C LEU A 70 -30.23 -3.62 0.97
N MET A 71 -30.96 -3.90 2.06
CA MET A 71 -30.76 -5.11 2.86
C MET A 71 -31.03 -6.37 2.02
N SER A 72 -32.14 -6.38 1.26
CA SER A 72 -32.47 -7.50 0.37
C SER A 72 -31.43 -7.72 -0.73
N ILE A 73 -30.93 -6.65 -1.36
CA ILE A 73 -29.90 -6.73 -2.41
C ILE A 73 -28.64 -7.42 -1.89
N ILE A 74 -28.15 -7.05 -0.70
CA ILE A 74 -26.96 -7.68 -0.11
C ILE A 74 -27.25 -9.10 0.34
N ALA A 75 -28.33 -9.33 1.08
CA ALA A 75 -28.66 -10.66 1.59
C ALA A 75 -28.79 -11.71 0.47
N GLN A 76 -29.31 -11.28 -0.70
CA GLN A 76 -29.63 -12.15 -1.83
C GLN A 76 -28.55 -12.17 -2.92
N SER A 77 -27.48 -11.36 -2.83
CA SER A 77 -26.46 -11.29 -3.89
C SER A 77 -25.74 -12.63 -4.06
N SER A 78 -25.55 -13.08 -5.30
CA SER A 78 -24.75 -14.25 -5.63
C SER A 78 -24.14 -14.07 -7.02
N GLY A 79 -22.83 -13.93 -7.08
CA GLY A 79 -22.08 -13.81 -8.33
C GLY A 79 -21.99 -12.39 -8.91
N GLU A 80 -22.57 -11.37 -8.25
CA GLU A 80 -22.37 -9.99 -8.65
C GLU A 80 -21.01 -9.45 -8.21
N ILE A 81 -20.46 -8.52 -9.01
CA ILE A 81 -19.24 -7.78 -8.66
C ILE A 81 -19.60 -6.64 -7.71
N TRP A 82 -18.77 -6.48 -6.69
CA TRP A 82 -18.83 -5.39 -5.73
C TRP A 82 -17.55 -4.59 -5.77
N ILE A 83 -17.68 -3.27 -5.82
CA ILE A 83 -16.59 -2.30 -5.87
C ILE A 83 -16.69 -1.40 -4.65
N HIS A 84 -15.56 -1.18 -4.02
CA HIS A 84 -15.42 -0.28 -2.90
C HIS A 84 -14.20 0.61 -3.09
N ARG A 85 -14.29 1.86 -2.63
CA ARG A 85 -13.17 2.78 -2.61
C ARG A 85 -12.81 3.09 -1.16
N GLU A 86 -11.59 2.72 -0.78
CA GLU A 86 -11.01 3.12 0.51
C GLU A 86 -9.87 4.11 0.22
N ARG A 87 -10.07 5.38 0.57
CA ARG A 87 -9.12 6.48 0.32
C ARG A 87 -8.68 6.59 -1.15
N ASP A 88 -7.45 6.20 -1.46
CA ASP A 88 -6.83 6.21 -2.78
C ASP A 88 -6.77 4.82 -3.43
N GLN A 89 -7.37 3.81 -2.81
CA GLN A 89 -7.39 2.43 -3.28
C GLN A 89 -8.76 2.07 -3.87
N PHE A 90 -8.72 1.31 -4.95
CA PHE A 90 -9.89 0.70 -5.57
C PHE A 90 -9.89 -0.79 -5.22
N TRP A 91 -10.96 -1.25 -4.57
CA TRP A 91 -11.15 -2.63 -4.16
C TRP A 91 -12.32 -3.23 -4.91
N TRP A 92 -12.21 -4.51 -5.28
CA TRP A 92 -13.33 -5.26 -5.84
C TRP A 92 -13.38 -6.71 -5.32
N THR A 93 -14.57 -7.30 -5.39
CA THR A 93 -14.82 -8.71 -5.07
C THR A 93 -16.04 -9.24 -5.84
N ILE A 94 -16.35 -10.52 -5.68
CA ILE A 94 -17.55 -11.18 -6.20
C ILE A 94 -18.28 -11.83 -5.02
N SER A 95 -19.57 -11.58 -4.90
CA SER A 95 -20.43 -12.19 -3.87
C SER A 95 -20.59 -13.70 -4.07
N ARG A 96 -20.67 -14.46 -2.99
CA ARG A 96 -20.86 -15.92 -3.00
C ARG A 96 -22.31 -16.31 -2.74
N ALA A 97 -22.67 -17.53 -3.11
CA ALA A 97 -24.01 -18.08 -2.90
C ALA A 97 -24.32 -18.38 -1.42
N ASP A 98 -23.29 -18.51 -0.58
CA ASP A 98 -23.42 -18.80 0.86
C ASP A 98 -24.38 -17.83 1.56
N PRO A 99 -25.18 -18.30 2.55
CA PRO A 99 -26.15 -17.46 3.23
C PRO A 99 -25.48 -16.31 3.98
N PRO A 100 -26.17 -15.15 4.14
CA PRO A 100 -25.67 -14.07 4.96
C PRO A 100 -25.70 -14.42 6.45
N ILE A 101 -24.83 -13.77 7.22
CA ILE A 101 -24.78 -13.83 8.68
C ILE A 101 -25.26 -12.49 9.21
N PHE A 102 -26.12 -12.51 10.23
CA PHE A 102 -26.66 -11.31 10.87
C PHE A 102 -26.10 -11.19 12.28
N GLU A 103 -25.46 -10.06 12.59
CA GLU A 103 -24.80 -9.83 13.88
C GLU A 103 -25.27 -8.51 14.51
N PRO A 104 -25.67 -8.51 15.80
CA PRO A 104 -25.94 -7.27 16.51
C PRO A 104 -24.65 -6.48 16.74
N LYS A 105 -24.71 -5.17 16.52
CA LYS A 105 -23.58 -4.26 16.71
C LYS A 105 -24.05 -2.89 17.18
N VAL A 106 -23.22 -2.24 17.99
CA VAL A 106 -23.33 -0.82 18.27
C VAL A 106 -22.41 -0.10 17.29
N GLU A 107 -22.94 0.84 16.49
CA GLU A 107 -22.10 1.60 15.55
C GLU A 107 -20.94 2.27 16.31
N PRO A 108 -19.68 2.13 15.86
CA PRO A 108 -18.53 2.72 16.55
C PRO A 108 -18.42 4.24 16.32
N VAL A 109 -19.17 4.77 15.37
CA VAL A 109 -19.15 6.17 14.90
C VAL A 109 -20.54 6.80 14.97
N GLY A 110 -20.60 8.12 14.86
CA GLY A 110 -21.85 8.88 14.89
C GLY A 110 -22.66 8.66 16.18
N ASP A 111 -23.99 8.49 16.04
CA ASP A 111 -24.92 8.37 17.16
C ASP A 111 -24.89 7.02 17.88
N LYS A 112 -23.94 6.13 17.52
CA LYS A 112 -23.74 4.81 18.13
C LYS A 112 -25.01 3.97 18.23
N ARG A 113 -25.76 3.89 17.12
CA ARG A 113 -27.05 3.17 17.07
C ARG A 113 -26.84 1.67 17.25
N ASN A 114 -27.84 1.03 17.84
CA ASN A 114 -27.95 -0.43 17.84
C ASN A 114 -28.45 -0.88 16.46
N VAL A 115 -27.62 -1.65 15.76
CA VAL A 115 -27.89 -2.15 14.42
C VAL A 115 -27.74 -3.67 14.34
N ILE A 116 -28.36 -4.25 13.33
CA ILE A 116 -28.12 -5.63 12.88
C ILE A 116 -27.35 -5.52 11.56
N VAL A 117 -26.10 -5.96 11.57
CA VAL A 117 -25.24 -5.97 10.39
C VAL A 117 -25.43 -7.28 9.65
N CYS A 118 -25.79 -7.18 8.38
CA CYS A 118 -25.85 -8.31 7.45
C CYS A 118 -24.50 -8.41 6.74
N HIS A 119 -23.77 -9.49 7.01
CA HIS A 119 -22.56 -9.87 6.30
C HIS A 119 -22.88 -10.95 5.28
N LYS A 120 -22.78 -10.61 4.00
CA LYS A 120 -22.90 -11.60 2.91
C LYS A 120 -21.49 -12.03 2.47
N PRO A 121 -21.18 -13.35 2.47
CA PRO A 121 -19.87 -13.83 2.04
C PRO A 121 -19.54 -13.44 0.60
N CYS A 122 -18.27 -13.13 0.36
CA CYS A 122 -17.70 -12.87 -0.95
C CYS A 122 -16.31 -13.53 -1.07
N TYR A 123 -15.72 -13.49 -2.25
CA TYR A 123 -14.30 -13.84 -2.38
C TYR A 123 -13.41 -12.78 -1.70
N PRO A 124 -12.13 -13.09 -1.42
CA PRO A 124 -11.22 -12.08 -0.88
C PRO A 124 -11.22 -10.82 -1.74
N TRP A 125 -11.31 -9.66 -1.08
CA TRP A 125 -11.23 -8.36 -1.74
C TRP A 125 -9.85 -8.19 -2.38
N SER A 126 -9.82 -7.67 -3.61
CA SER A 126 -8.59 -7.43 -4.37
C SER A 126 -8.46 -5.96 -4.75
N ASP A 127 -7.26 -5.41 -4.54
CA ASP A 127 -6.84 -4.11 -5.08
C ASP A 127 -6.08 -4.26 -6.41
N LYS A 128 -6.13 -5.44 -7.02
CA LYS A 128 -5.47 -5.75 -8.30
C LYS A 128 -6.49 -6.23 -9.32
N ASN A 129 -6.26 -5.89 -10.59
CA ASN A 129 -6.99 -6.49 -11.70
C ASN A 129 -6.59 -7.97 -11.88
N ARG A 130 -7.31 -8.72 -12.72
CA ARG A 130 -7.06 -10.15 -12.95
C ARG A 130 -5.71 -10.46 -13.62
N LYS A 131 -5.03 -9.45 -14.16
CA LYS A 131 -3.65 -9.54 -14.68
C LYS A 131 -2.59 -9.22 -13.63
N GLY A 132 -2.98 -8.93 -12.39
CA GLY A 132 -2.08 -8.64 -11.26
C GLY A 132 -1.65 -7.17 -11.14
N ASN A 133 -2.13 -6.28 -12.00
CA ASN A 133 -1.83 -4.85 -11.92
C ASN A 133 -2.65 -4.20 -10.80
N ARG A 134 -2.03 -3.37 -9.97
CA ARG A 134 -2.71 -2.63 -8.91
C ARG A 134 -3.69 -1.60 -9.48
N LEU A 135 -4.86 -1.50 -8.86
CA LEU A 135 -5.93 -0.57 -9.17
C LEU A 135 -5.87 0.61 -8.19
N ASP A 136 -5.15 1.65 -8.59
CA ASP A 136 -5.05 2.90 -7.82
C ASP A 136 -6.17 3.87 -8.23
N TRP A 137 -6.97 4.36 -7.27
CA TRP A 137 -8.09 5.26 -7.53
C TRP A 137 -7.66 6.50 -8.30
N ASN A 138 -6.51 7.08 -7.93
CA ASN A 138 -5.98 8.28 -8.56
C ASN A 138 -5.46 8.02 -9.99
N GLY A 139 -5.09 6.77 -10.31
CA GLY A 139 -4.69 6.36 -11.65
C GLY A 139 -5.86 6.11 -12.60
N LEU A 140 -7.09 6.02 -12.07
CA LEU A 140 -8.28 5.83 -12.91
C LEU A 140 -8.56 7.07 -13.76
N HIS A 141 -9.14 6.82 -14.94
CA HIS A 141 -9.61 7.88 -15.81
C HIS A 141 -10.56 8.83 -15.06
N PRO A 142 -10.44 10.16 -15.21
CA PRO A 142 -11.29 11.12 -14.49
C PRO A 142 -12.79 10.87 -14.62
N LYS A 143 -13.24 10.42 -15.80
CA LYS A 143 -14.64 10.04 -16.04
C LYS A 143 -15.06 8.80 -15.26
N ALA A 144 -14.19 7.79 -15.16
CA ALA A 144 -14.45 6.56 -14.40
C ALA A 144 -14.67 6.87 -12.90
N ARG A 145 -13.89 7.80 -12.35
CA ARG A 145 -14.03 8.23 -10.94
C ARG A 145 -15.38 8.87 -10.61
N GLU A 146 -16.13 9.35 -11.61
CA GLU A 146 -17.47 9.93 -11.39
C GLU A 146 -18.52 8.88 -11.05
N PHE A 147 -18.35 7.63 -11.50
CA PHE A 147 -19.35 6.59 -11.34
C PHE A 147 -18.85 5.36 -10.60
N LEU A 148 -17.54 5.18 -10.40
CA LEU A 148 -16.96 4.07 -9.63
C LEU A 148 -16.91 4.35 -8.11
N PHE A 149 -17.62 5.38 -7.64
CA PHE A 149 -17.75 5.73 -6.25
C PHE A 149 -19.17 6.23 -5.97
N THR A 150 -19.64 6.00 -4.75
CA THR A 150 -20.93 6.50 -4.27
C THR A 150 -20.73 7.13 -2.89
N GLU A 151 -21.49 8.18 -2.59
CA GLU A 151 -21.61 8.72 -1.23
C GLU A 151 -22.70 7.99 -0.42
N GLY A 152 -23.55 7.21 -1.09
CA GLY A 152 -24.59 6.41 -0.46
C GLY A 152 -24.09 5.04 0.01
N THR A 153 -24.99 4.23 0.58
CA THR A 153 -24.67 2.87 1.04
C THR A 153 -24.35 1.93 -0.11
N LEU A 154 -25.19 1.89 -1.15
CA LEU A 154 -24.87 1.19 -2.40
C LEU A 154 -25.65 1.73 -3.59
N GLN A 155 -25.12 1.44 -4.77
CA GLN A 155 -25.72 1.75 -6.06
C GLN A 155 -25.33 0.69 -7.09
N GLN A 156 -26.29 0.26 -7.92
CA GLN A 156 -26.00 -0.56 -9.09
C GLN A 156 -25.51 0.35 -10.22
N LEU A 157 -24.46 -0.06 -10.93
CA LEU A 157 -24.04 0.61 -12.17
C LEU A 157 -25.02 0.28 -13.30
N GLY A 158 -25.27 1.26 -14.17
CA GLY A 158 -25.92 1.01 -15.46
C GLY A 158 -25.01 0.21 -16.40
N ASP A 159 -25.57 -0.36 -17.46
CA ASP A 159 -24.90 -1.35 -18.30
C ASP A 159 -23.55 -0.88 -18.85
N ASP A 160 -23.49 0.29 -19.49
CA ASP A 160 -22.23 0.84 -20.03
C ASP A 160 -21.13 1.03 -18.97
N ASN A 161 -21.51 1.49 -17.77
CA ASN A 161 -20.58 1.70 -16.66
C ASN A 161 -20.14 0.37 -16.04
N ALA A 162 -21.04 -0.62 -16.02
CA ALA A 162 -20.75 -1.97 -15.57
C ALA A 162 -19.76 -2.67 -16.52
N GLU A 163 -19.95 -2.54 -17.84
CA GLU A 163 -19.02 -3.07 -18.84
C GLU A 163 -17.62 -2.45 -18.68
N TYR A 164 -17.54 -1.13 -18.52
CA TYR A 164 -16.27 -0.46 -18.23
C TYR A 164 -15.60 -1.02 -16.96
N ALA A 165 -16.37 -1.17 -15.88
CA ALA A 165 -15.85 -1.66 -14.60
C ALA A 165 -15.32 -3.09 -14.72
N ILE A 166 -16.03 -3.96 -15.45
CA ILE A 166 -15.60 -5.33 -15.73
C ILE A 166 -14.31 -5.33 -16.56
N ALA A 167 -14.25 -4.55 -17.64
CA ALA A 167 -13.06 -4.43 -18.46
C ALA A 167 -11.84 -3.94 -17.66
N LEU A 168 -12.04 -2.97 -16.75
CA LEU A 168 -11.01 -2.48 -15.84
C LEU A 168 -10.51 -3.59 -14.90
N ILE A 169 -11.42 -4.36 -14.30
CA ILE A 169 -11.12 -5.47 -13.40
C ILE A 169 -10.43 -6.62 -14.13
N ASP A 170 -10.81 -6.91 -15.37
CA ASP A 170 -10.17 -7.94 -16.20
C ASP A 170 -8.81 -7.49 -16.76
N GLY A 171 -8.51 -6.19 -16.67
CA GLY A 171 -7.31 -5.59 -17.29
C GLY A 171 -7.38 -5.62 -18.82
N ALA A 172 -8.57 -5.52 -19.38
CA ALA A 172 -8.82 -5.41 -20.81
C ALA A 172 -8.44 -4.02 -21.35
N ASP A 173 -8.48 -3.87 -22.67
CA ASP A 173 -8.29 -2.56 -23.31
C ASP A 173 -9.48 -1.64 -23.02
N LEU A 174 -9.19 -0.42 -22.53
CA LEU A 174 -10.18 0.59 -22.17
C LEU A 174 -10.29 1.70 -23.24
N SER A 175 -9.50 1.61 -24.31
CA SER A 175 -9.52 2.54 -25.44
C SER A 175 -10.92 2.78 -26.03
N PRO A 176 -11.83 1.79 -26.11
CA PRO A 176 -13.19 2.02 -26.62
C PRO A 176 -13.96 3.10 -25.85
N TRP A 177 -13.77 3.21 -24.53
CA TRP A 177 -14.38 4.28 -23.74
C TRP A 177 -13.52 5.55 -23.71
N HIS A 178 -12.20 5.40 -23.57
CA HIS A 178 -11.29 6.54 -23.38
C HIS A 178 -11.19 7.44 -24.62
N SER A 179 -11.49 6.90 -25.81
CA SER A 179 -11.55 7.64 -27.07
C SER A 179 -12.86 8.40 -27.30
N LEU A 180 -13.92 8.14 -26.50
CA LEU A 180 -15.20 8.80 -26.66
C LEU A 180 -15.09 10.31 -26.36
N PRO A 181 -15.81 11.18 -27.11
CA PRO A 181 -15.70 12.63 -26.94
C PRO A 181 -15.90 13.11 -25.50
N ALA A 182 -16.87 12.54 -24.78
CA ALA A 182 -17.15 12.90 -23.39
C ALA A 182 -16.02 12.49 -22.42
N TRP A 183 -15.32 11.39 -22.69
CA TRP A 183 -14.19 10.93 -21.89
C TRP A 183 -12.95 11.76 -22.16
N THR A 184 -12.62 11.99 -23.43
CA THR A 184 -11.52 12.86 -23.87
C THR A 184 -11.67 14.27 -23.32
N ALA A 185 -12.86 14.89 -23.47
CA ALA A 185 -13.12 16.22 -22.93
C ALA A 185 -12.94 16.28 -21.39
N LYS A 186 -13.30 15.20 -20.67
CA LYS A 186 -13.09 15.13 -19.22
C LYS A 186 -11.60 15.00 -18.87
N ALA A 187 -10.83 14.23 -19.65
CA ALA A 187 -9.39 14.10 -19.47
C ALA A 187 -8.67 15.43 -19.68
N GLU A 188 -9.00 16.16 -20.75
CA GLU A 188 -8.40 17.47 -21.05
C GLU A 188 -8.73 18.51 -19.96
N ARG A 189 -10.00 18.64 -19.55
CA ARG A 189 -10.37 19.53 -18.42
C ARG A 189 -9.66 19.17 -17.11
N ALA A 190 -9.39 17.88 -16.88
CA ALA A 190 -8.66 17.44 -15.69
C ALA A 190 -7.16 17.75 -15.78
N ARG A 191 -6.58 17.78 -17.00
CA ARG A 191 -5.20 18.23 -17.27
C ARG A 191 -5.06 19.74 -17.08
N GLU A 192 -6.04 20.53 -17.49
CA GLU A 192 -6.02 21.99 -17.31
C GLU A 192 -6.05 22.41 -15.83
N LYS A 193 -6.78 21.67 -14.97
CA LYS A 193 -6.91 21.97 -13.53
C LYS A 193 -5.77 21.44 -12.66
N ARG A 194 -4.89 20.60 -13.20
CA ARG A 194 -3.72 20.08 -12.49
C ARG A 194 -2.47 20.52 -13.25
N SER A 195 -1.70 21.44 -12.68
CA SER A 195 -0.28 21.58 -13.04
C SER A 195 0.32 20.17 -13.16
N VAL A 196 0.77 19.82 -14.36
CA VAL A 196 1.00 18.45 -14.83
C VAL A 196 1.68 17.58 -13.78
N VAL A 197 0.89 16.82 -13.03
CA VAL A 197 1.39 15.67 -12.26
C VAL A 197 0.99 14.44 -13.04
N THR A 198 1.92 13.99 -13.87
CA THR A 198 1.91 12.64 -14.43
C THR A 198 1.89 11.67 -13.24
N ILE A 199 0.75 11.03 -12.98
CA ILE A 199 0.64 10.05 -11.90
C ILE A 199 1.35 8.79 -12.38
N PHE A 200 2.62 8.74 -12.03
CA PHE A 200 3.47 7.61 -12.28
C PHE A 200 3.08 6.46 -11.33
N ASN A 201 2.91 5.24 -11.86
CA ASN A 201 2.87 4.03 -11.02
C ASN A 201 4.20 3.88 -10.24
N ALA A 202 4.30 2.96 -9.28
CA ALA A 202 5.50 2.85 -8.42
C ALA A 202 6.82 2.75 -9.21
N LYS A 203 6.83 1.97 -10.30
CA LYS A 203 7.98 1.83 -11.21
C LYS A 203 8.29 3.14 -11.93
N GLN A 204 7.28 3.82 -12.42
CA GLN A 204 7.43 5.11 -13.08
C GLN A 204 7.85 6.22 -12.10
N ARG A 205 7.43 6.19 -10.83
CA ARG A 205 7.89 7.12 -9.78
C ARG A 205 9.36 6.91 -9.49
N ALA A 206 9.78 5.65 -9.39
CA ALA A 206 11.20 5.30 -9.26
C ALA A 206 12.00 5.78 -10.48
N ALA A 207 11.51 5.53 -11.70
CA ALA A 207 12.14 6.00 -12.93
C ALA A 207 12.24 7.52 -13.00
N ALA A 208 11.17 8.24 -12.64
CA ALA A 208 11.14 9.69 -12.59
C ALA A 208 12.13 10.25 -11.56
N ARG A 209 12.17 9.66 -10.35
CA ARG A 209 13.16 10.01 -9.32
C ARG A 209 14.58 9.80 -9.82
N MET A 210 14.88 8.61 -10.38
CA MET A 210 16.22 8.31 -10.91
C MET A 210 16.62 9.28 -12.03
N ALA A 211 15.70 9.59 -12.95
CA ALA A 211 15.93 10.55 -14.02
C ALA A 211 16.16 11.98 -13.49
N MET A 212 15.42 12.39 -12.45
CA MET A 212 15.61 13.69 -11.79
C MET A 212 16.96 13.77 -11.09
N THR A 213 17.30 12.78 -10.26
CA THR A 213 18.63 12.71 -9.60
C THR A 213 19.76 12.74 -10.61
N ALA A 214 19.64 12.03 -11.74
CA ALA A 214 20.63 12.06 -12.80
C ALA A 214 20.77 13.46 -13.42
N ARG A 215 19.65 14.13 -13.75
CA ARG A 215 19.67 15.51 -14.27
C ARG A 215 20.28 16.49 -13.29
N ASP A 216 19.90 16.43 -12.02
CA ASP A 216 20.40 17.33 -10.98
C ASP A 216 21.90 17.12 -10.75
N THR A 217 22.34 15.85 -10.75
CA THR A 217 23.77 15.50 -10.67
C THR A 217 24.55 16.08 -11.84
N VAL A 218 24.05 15.94 -13.07
CA VAL A 218 24.70 16.49 -14.29
C VAL A 218 24.73 18.01 -14.27
N ALA A 219 23.64 18.66 -13.83
CA ALA A 219 23.59 20.10 -13.71
C ALA A 219 24.64 20.65 -12.73
N GLY A 220 24.92 19.91 -11.64
CA GLY A 220 25.97 20.26 -10.67
C GLY A 220 27.38 19.78 -11.01
N ALA A 221 27.53 18.83 -11.95
CA ALA A 221 28.79 18.19 -12.32
C ALA A 221 29.52 18.94 -13.46
N ASN A 222 29.72 20.25 -13.28
CA ASN A 222 30.45 21.12 -14.23
C ASN A 222 31.97 21.14 -14.01
N GLY A 223 32.52 20.18 -13.25
CA GLY A 223 33.94 20.11 -12.93
C GLY A 223 34.40 21.05 -11.81
N GLN A 224 33.48 21.71 -11.09
CA GLN A 224 33.83 22.56 -9.96
C GLN A 224 34.49 21.77 -8.81
N GLN A 225 35.46 22.41 -8.15
CA GLN A 225 36.01 21.92 -6.90
C GLN A 225 35.13 22.36 -5.73
N VAL A 226 34.72 21.42 -4.89
CA VAL A 226 33.85 21.69 -3.73
C VAL A 226 34.67 21.51 -2.45
N LEU A 227 34.68 22.53 -1.59
CA LEU A 227 35.20 22.44 -0.23
C LEU A 227 34.26 21.56 0.59
N ARG A 228 34.76 20.42 1.08
CA ARG A 228 34.00 19.53 1.98
C ARG A 228 34.60 19.57 3.38
N THR A 229 33.74 19.58 4.39
CA THR A 229 34.14 19.38 5.78
C THR A 229 34.43 17.90 6.01
N LEU A 230 35.66 17.60 6.44
CA LEU A 230 36.03 16.24 6.83
C LEU A 230 35.59 16.00 8.28
N LYS A 231 35.00 14.83 8.55
CA LYS A 231 34.67 14.43 9.93
C LYS A 231 35.96 14.37 10.75
N ASN A 232 35.93 14.89 11.98
CA ASN A 232 37.03 14.73 12.91
C ASN A 232 37.18 13.24 13.26
N LYS A 233 38.38 12.68 13.08
CA LYS A 233 38.68 11.29 13.37
C LYS A 233 39.94 11.25 14.21
N GLU A 234 39.78 10.89 15.47
CA GLU A 234 40.88 10.75 16.39
C GLU A 234 41.33 9.29 16.45
N LEU A 235 42.63 9.09 16.67
CA LEU A 235 43.21 7.80 16.98
C LEU A 235 43.40 7.74 18.49
N LYS A 236 42.60 6.92 19.16
CA LYS A 236 42.61 6.81 20.63
C LYS A 236 43.43 5.63 21.13
N PHE A 237 44.61 5.47 20.54
CA PHE A 237 45.64 4.53 20.97
C PHE A 237 46.87 5.34 21.37
N ALA A 238 47.57 4.92 22.41
CA ALA A 238 48.73 5.62 22.95
C ALA A 238 49.94 5.57 21.99
N SER A 239 50.04 4.52 21.17
CA SER A 239 51.07 4.41 20.14
C SER A 239 50.65 3.54 18.96
N GLN A 240 51.42 3.61 17.87
CA GLN A 240 51.25 2.73 16.72
C GLN A 240 51.42 1.26 17.10
N GLN A 241 52.37 0.92 17.96
CA GLN A 241 52.61 -0.46 18.40
C GLN A 241 51.43 -1.02 19.20
N GLU A 242 50.75 -0.18 19.99
CA GLU A 242 49.54 -0.59 20.70
C GLU A 242 48.40 -0.89 19.72
N LEU A 243 48.22 -0.04 18.71
CA LEU A 243 47.25 -0.27 17.65
C LEU A 243 47.57 -1.56 16.87
N GLU A 244 48.81 -1.76 16.44
CA GLU A 244 49.22 -2.95 15.69
C GLU A 244 48.95 -4.23 16.48
N ARG A 245 49.29 -4.25 17.78
CA ARG A 245 48.96 -5.37 18.66
C ARG A 245 47.46 -5.61 18.75
N TYR A 246 46.68 -4.56 18.97
CA TYR A 246 45.21 -4.66 19.00
C TYR A 246 44.65 -5.21 17.67
N LEU A 247 45.21 -4.82 16.52
CA LEU A 247 44.78 -5.30 15.21
C LEU A 247 45.14 -6.77 14.96
N ILE A 248 46.30 -7.22 15.45
CA ILE A 248 46.68 -8.64 15.41
C ILE A 248 45.73 -9.46 16.28
N ASP A 249 45.49 -9.04 17.53
CA ASP A 249 44.54 -9.71 18.43
C ASP A 249 43.13 -9.80 17.81
N LEU A 250 42.72 -8.74 17.10
CA LEU A 250 41.43 -8.68 16.41
C LEU A 250 41.38 -9.62 15.19
N LEU A 251 42.45 -9.72 14.40
CA LEU A 251 42.55 -10.67 13.29
C LEU A 251 42.48 -12.12 13.78
N GLU A 252 43.17 -12.44 14.88
CA GLU A 252 43.15 -13.75 15.52
C GLU A 252 41.76 -14.08 16.07
N ALA A 253 41.14 -13.14 16.80
CA ALA A 253 39.78 -13.30 17.33
C ALA A 253 38.72 -13.46 16.24
N GLN A 254 38.96 -12.92 15.05
CA GLN A 254 38.11 -13.09 13.86
C GLN A 254 38.45 -14.34 13.04
N GLU A 255 39.43 -15.15 13.44
CA GLU A 255 39.86 -16.36 12.75
C GLU A 255 40.27 -16.11 11.28
N GLY A 256 40.82 -14.92 10.98
CA GLY A 256 41.18 -14.55 9.61
C GLY A 256 39.98 -14.36 8.68
N LEU A 257 38.77 -14.18 9.22
CA LEU A 257 37.55 -13.94 8.44
C LEU A 257 37.15 -12.46 8.50
N CYS A 258 36.57 -11.98 7.41
CA CYS A 258 35.96 -10.65 7.33
C CYS A 258 34.80 -10.55 8.33
N ALA A 259 34.81 -9.57 9.21
CA ALA A 259 33.77 -9.46 10.25
C ALA A 259 32.35 -9.31 9.69
N ILE A 260 32.18 -8.69 8.53
CA ILE A 260 30.86 -8.40 7.93
C ILE A 260 30.38 -9.54 7.04
N THR A 261 31.25 -10.01 6.14
CA THR A 261 30.87 -11.04 5.17
C THR A 261 31.22 -12.44 5.68
N GLY A 262 32.26 -12.64 6.47
CA GLY A 262 32.76 -13.97 6.83
C GLY A 262 33.51 -14.66 5.67
N LEU A 263 33.90 -13.90 4.65
CA LEU A 263 34.86 -14.36 3.65
C LEU A 263 36.27 -14.39 4.25
N THR A 264 37.11 -15.31 3.78
CA THR A 264 38.53 -15.36 4.17
C THR A 264 39.25 -14.08 3.78
N LEU A 265 39.97 -13.49 4.73
CA LEU A 265 40.83 -12.33 4.50
C LEU A 265 42.10 -12.77 3.77
N GLN A 266 42.63 -11.88 2.94
CA GLN A 266 43.97 -12.01 2.35
C GLN A 266 44.88 -10.91 2.89
N TYR A 267 46.19 -11.14 2.84
CA TYR A 267 47.18 -10.28 3.50
C TYR A 267 48.14 -9.66 2.49
N ASP A 268 48.77 -8.54 2.86
CA ASP A 268 49.75 -7.89 2.02
C ASP A 268 50.93 -8.84 1.72
N GLY A 269 51.22 -9.03 0.43
CA GLY A 269 52.22 -10.00 -0.04
C GLY A 269 51.68 -11.43 -0.24
N GLU A 270 50.50 -11.75 0.25
CA GLU A 270 49.86 -13.07 0.16
C GLU A 270 48.37 -12.93 -0.22
N TYR A 271 48.12 -12.58 -1.48
CA TYR A 271 46.77 -12.38 -2.00
C TYR A 271 46.65 -12.80 -3.47
N GLU A 272 45.45 -13.23 -3.84
CA GLU A 272 45.04 -13.53 -5.22
C GLU A 272 44.12 -12.44 -5.77
N ASP A 273 43.36 -11.77 -4.89
CA ASP A 273 42.45 -10.69 -5.24
C ASP A 273 42.67 -9.50 -4.30
N ALA A 274 43.05 -8.37 -4.88
CA ALA A 274 43.29 -7.13 -4.13
C ALA A 274 42.04 -6.61 -3.40
N GLU A 275 40.85 -7.04 -3.81
CA GLU A 275 39.58 -6.72 -3.16
C GLU A 275 39.34 -7.53 -1.87
N MET A 276 40.02 -8.68 -1.74
CA MET A 276 39.95 -9.58 -0.58
C MET A 276 40.99 -9.26 0.50
N LEU A 277 41.92 -8.35 0.21
CA LEU A 277 42.88 -7.83 1.19
C LEU A 277 42.16 -7.29 2.42
N CYS A 278 42.72 -7.54 3.61
CA CYS A 278 42.18 -7.00 4.84
C CYS A 278 42.23 -5.47 4.88
N SER A 279 41.22 -4.88 5.52
CA SER A 279 41.06 -3.45 5.68
C SER A 279 40.41 -3.15 7.02
N LEU A 280 40.83 -2.06 7.65
CA LEU A 280 40.28 -1.61 8.93
C LEU A 280 38.98 -0.82 8.73
N ASP A 281 37.90 -1.27 9.35
CA ASP A 281 36.60 -0.59 9.35
C ASP A 281 36.21 -0.14 10.76
N ARG A 282 35.48 0.99 10.83
CA ARG A 282 34.86 1.46 12.07
C ARG A 282 33.40 1.00 12.11
N ILE A 283 33.03 0.26 13.15
CA ILE A 283 31.66 -0.25 13.33
C ILE A 283 30.68 0.93 13.33
N ASP A 284 30.92 1.90 14.20
CA ASP A 284 30.34 3.24 14.13
C ASP A 284 31.22 4.18 13.31
N SER A 285 30.74 4.55 12.12
CA SER A 285 31.43 5.42 11.18
C SER A 285 31.45 6.91 11.60
N ASP A 286 30.62 7.29 12.56
CA ASP A 286 30.63 8.61 13.21
C ASP A 286 31.60 8.67 14.41
N GLY A 287 31.98 7.50 14.97
CA GLY A 287 32.96 7.37 16.04
C GLY A 287 34.43 7.45 15.61
N HIS A 288 35.33 7.24 16.58
CA HIS A 288 36.79 7.36 16.42
C HIS A 288 37.47 6.00 16.17
N TYR A 289 38.77 6.01 15.89
CA TYR A 289 39.57 4.79 15.87
C TYR A 289 39.96 4.45 17.32
N GLU A 290 39.15 3.62 17.96
CA GLU A 290 39.29 3.24 19.37
C GLU A 290 38.94 1.77 19.57
N ALA A 291 39.46 1.16 20.64
CA ALA A 291 39.17 -0.22 20.99
C ALA A 291 37.64 -0.43 21.14
N GLY A 292 37.14 -1.54 20.60
CA GLY A 292 35.70 -1.85 20.58
C GLY A 292 34.90 -1.21 19.45
N ASN A 293 35.44 -0.19 18.74
CA ASN A 293 34.79 0.40 17.56
C ASN A 293 35.43 -0.06 16.23
N LEU A 294 36.39 -0.97 16.26
CA LEU A 294 37.13 -1.44 15.09
C LEU A 294 36.83 -2.90 14.77
N GLN A 295 36.76 -3.20 13.48
CA GLN A 295 36.64 -4.56 12.94
C GLN A 295 37.51 -4.70 11.68
N VAL A 296 37.99 -5.90 11.37
CA VAL A 296 38.73 -6.16 10.13
C VAL A 296 37.83 -6.79 9.09
N VAL A 297 37.84 -6.24 7.87
CA VAL A 297 36.95 -6.66 6.78
C VAL A 297 37.72 -6.76 5.47
N CYS A 298 37.14 -7.42 4.45
CA CYS A 298 37.68 -7.34 3.10
C CYS A 298 37.62 -5.88 2.58
N ARG A 299 38.60 -5.47 1.79
CA ARG A 299 38.70 -4.13 1.22
C ARG A 299 37.45 -3.72 0.43
N PHE A 300 36.87 -4.62 -0.36
CA PHE A 300 35.63 -4.33 -1.08
C PHE A 300 34.46 -4.05 -0.13
N ALA A 301 34.37 -4.81 0.97
CA ALA A 301 33.28 -4.70 1.94
C ALA A 301 33.36 -3.34 2.67
N ASN A 302 34.56 -2.90 3.07
CA ASN A 302 34.78 -1.57 3.64
C ASN A 302 34.36 -0.47 2.65
N ARG A 303 34.79 -0.58 1.39
CA ARG A 303 34.45 0.39 0.34
C ARG A 303 32.94 0.46 0.09
N TRP A 304 32.25 -0.68 0.10
CA TRP A 304 30.80 -0.76 -0.13
C TRP A 304 29.99 -0.22 1.04
N LYS A 305 30.41 -0.48 2.29
CA LYS A 305 29.80 0.12 3.48
C LYS A 305 29.98 1.64 3.47
N GLY A 306 31.18 2.11 3.15
CA GLY A 306 31.49 3.54 3.06
C GLY A 306 31.23 4.27 4.38
N SER A 307 30.20 5.12 4.41
CA SER A 307 29.75 5.83 5.63
C SER A 307 28.39 5.36 6.15
N GLY A 308 27.85 4.27 5.59
CA GLY A 308 26.61 3.67 6.05
C GLY A 308 26.77 2.93 7.39
N SER A 309 25.64 2.59 8.00
CA SER A 309 25.63 1.84 9.26
C SER A 309 26.04 0.37 9.06
N ASP A 310 26.77 -0.17 10.03
CA ASP A 310 27.23 -1.56 10.02
C ASP A 310 26.06 -2.56 9.98
N GLU A 311 25.07 -2.40 10.85
CA GLU A 311 23.87 -3.24 10.90
C GLU A 311 23.10 -3.23 9.56
N GLY A 312 22.95 -2.04 8.97
CA GLY A 312 22.27 -1.88 7.70
C GLY A 312 22.98 -2.62 6.57
N PHE A 313 24.31 -2.60 6.56
CA PHE A 313 25.11 -3.29 5.56
C PHE A 313 25.11 -4.82 5.76
N ARG A 314 25.24 -5.32 6.99
CA ARG A 314 25.12 -6.75 7.31
C ARG A 314 23.78 -7.33 6.85
N ARG A 315 22.68 -6.60 7.09
CA ARG A 315 21.35 -6.97 6.59
C ARG A 315 21.33 -7.11 5.06
N LEU A 316 21.95 -6.17 4.34
CA LEU A 316 22.01 -6.21 2.87
C LEU A 316 22.85 -7.38 2.35
N ILE A 317 23.97 -7.71 3.00
CA ILE A 317 24.76 -8.90 2.67
C ILE A 317 23.93 -10.19 2.86
N GLY A 318 23.11 -10.25 3.92
CA GLY A 318 22.15 -11.34 4.12
C GLY A 318 21.15 -11.47 2.95
N VAL A 319 20.65 -10.36 2.43
CA VAL A 319 19.78 -10.36 1.23
C VAL A 319 20.54 -10.90 0.00
N VAL A 320 21.77 -10.44 -0.24
CA VAL A 320 22.58 -10.91 -1.38
C VAL A 320 22.79 -12.43 -1.32
N ARG A 321 23.07 -12.97 -0.13
CA ARG A 321 23.27 -14.41 0.10
C ARG A 321 22.01 -15.27 -0.01
N SER A 322 20.84 -14.68 0.22
CA SER A 322 19.56 -15.38 0.12
C SER A 322 19.17 -15.74 -1.31
N ILE A 323 19.81 -15.08 -2.28
CA ILE A 323 19.66 -15.37 -3.69
C ILE A 323 20.65 -16.50 -4.01
N ARG A 324 20.14 -17.69 -4.41
CA ARG A 324 21.01 -18.74 -4.94
C ARG A 324 21.77 -18.18 -6.14
N SER A 325 23.08 -18.43 -6.19
CA SER A 325 23.95 -18.01 -7.28
C SER A 325 23.28 -18.24 -8.63
N ILE A 326 23.25 -17.18 -9.44
CA ILE A 326 22.85 -17.22 -10.86
C ILE A 326 23.92 -17.96 -11.63
#